data_AF-A0A8T4VXJ3-F1
#
_entry.id   AF-A0A8T4VXJ3-F1
#
_cell.length_a   1.000
_cell.length_b   1.000
_cell.length_c   1.000
_cell.angle_alpha   90.00
_cell.angle_beta   90.00
_cell.angle_gamma   90.00
#
_symmetry.space_group_name_H-M   'P 1'
#
loop_
_entity.id
_entity.type
_entity.pdbx_description
1 polymer ?
#
loop_
_entity_poly.entity_id
_entity_poly.type
_entity_poly.pdbx_seq_one_letter_code
_entity_poly.pdbx_strand_id
1 'polypeptide(L)' 'MQKDELIQLHAFLLHIRNCLDDQLHMLDKDFFSDYDNLNVQPQQLFKPKKAQQQAVFELCKAISKTLEIDGPFH' A
#
# COMPACT_ATOMS: atom_id res chain seq x y z
N MET A 1 -13.38 9.13 8.03
CA MET A 1 -13.18 7.67 8.15
C MET A 1 -13.03 7.24 9.60
N GLN A 2 -13.79 6.23 9.99
CA GLN A 2 -13.63 5.45 11.21
C GLN A 2 -12.36 4.58 11.12
N LYS A 3 -11.93 4.02 12.25
CA LYS A 3 -10.69 3.22 12.31
C LYS A 3 -10.83 1.93 11.51
N ASP A 4 -11.99 1.29 11.57
CA ASP A 4 -12.26 0.03 10.87
C ASP A 4 -12.30 0.21 9.35
N GLU A 5 -12.91 1.30 8.87
CA GLU A 5 -12.88 1.67 7.45
C GLU A 5 -11.45 1.88 6.94
N LEU A 6 -10.58 2.44 7.77
CA LEU A 6 -9.18 2.68 7.44
C LEU A 6 -8.36 1.39 7.39
N ILE A 7 -8.63 0.46 8.31
CA ILE A 7 -8.01 -0.88 8.30
C ILE A 7 -8.46 -1.66 7.07
N GLN A 8 -9.75 -1.61 6.71
CA GLN A 8 -10.27 -2.23 5.50
C GLN A 8 -9.63 -1.64 4.25
N LEU A 9 -9.50 -0.31 4.17
CA LEU A 9 -8.82 0.35 3.06
C LEU A 9 -7.35 -0.06 2.97
N HIS A 10 -6.65 -0.13 4.10
CA HIS A 10 -5.27 -0.60 4.15
C HIS A 10 -5.16 -2.04 3.64
N ALA A 11 -6.01 -2.96 4.11
CA ALA A 11 -6.02 -4.34 3.65
C ALA A 11 -6.28 -4.45 2.14
N PHE A 12 -7.22 -3.65 1.63
CA PHE A 12 -7.52 -3.59 0.20
C PHE A 12 -6.33 -3.09 -0.63
N LEU A 13 -5.66 -2.03 -0.22
CA LEU A 13 -4.46 -1.51 -0.91
C LEU A 13 -3.30 -2.50 -0.87
N LEU A 14 -3.15 -3.25 0.22
CA LEU A 14 -2.17 -4.33 0.31
C LEU A 14 -2.47 -5.45 -0.71
N HIS A 15 -3.74 -5.78 -0.89
CA HIS A 15 -4.16 -6.74 -1.90
C HIS A 15 -3.87 -6.23 -3.33
N ILE A 16 -4.09 -4.95 -3.60
CA ILE A 16 -3.71 -4.33 -4.89
C ILE A 16 -2.21 -4.44 -5.12
N ARG A 17 -1.38 -4.12 -4.12
CA ARG A 17 0.08 -4.29 -4.21
C ARG A 17 0.44 -5.71 -4.65
N ASN A 18 -0.11 -6.72 -3.99
CA ASN A 18 0.18 -8.12 -4.32
C ASN A 18 -0.26 -8.49 -5.74
N CYS A 19 -1.42 -7.97 -6.19
CA CYS A 19 -1.89 -8.18 -7.56
C CYS A 19 -0.97 -7.52 -8.59
N LEU A 20 -0.51 -6.30 -8.33
CA LEU A 20 0.46 -5.61 -9.19
C LEU A 20 1.78 -6.36 -9.25
N ASP A 21 2.22 -6.90 -8.11
CA ASP A 21 3.43 -7.70 -8.05
C ASP A 21 3.34 -8.97 -8.90
N ASP A 22 2.24 -9.72 -8.77
CA ASP A 22 1.97 -10.93 -9.56
C ASP A 22 1.89 -10.63 -11.07
N GLN A 23 1.33 -9.48 -11.47
CA GLN A 23 1.10 -9.13 -12.88
C GLN A 23 2.30 -8.47 -13.56
N LEU A 24 3.07 -7.68 -12.82
CA LEU A 24 4.11 -6.82 -13.36
C LEU A 24 5.53 -7.23 -12.92
N HIS A 25 5.68 -8.26 -12.08
CA HIS A 25 6.95 -8.68 -11.46
C HIS A 25 7.66 -7.52 -10.74
N MET A 26 6.92 -6.82 -9.87
CA MET A 26 7.35 -5.54 -9.28
C MET A 26 8.17 -5.68 -8.00
N LEU A 27 8.39 -6.89 -7.48
CA LEU A 27 9.21 -7.17 -6.30
C LEU A 27 10.62 -6.55 -6.34
N ASP A 28 11.20 -6.38 -7.53
CA ASP A 28 12.56 -5.82 -7.68
C ASP A 28 12.59 -4.28 -7.71
N LYS A 29 11.43 -3.61 -7.75
CA LYS A 29 11.36 -2.14 -7.77
C LYS A 29 11.01 -1.62 -6.37
N ASP A 30 11.93 -0.86 -5.78
CA ASP A 30 11.87 -0.27 -4.43
C ASP A 30 10.69 0.71 -4.17
N PHE A 31 9.64 0.70 -4.99
CA PHE A 31 8.50 1.62 -4.90
C PHE A 31 7.73 1.53 -3.58
N PHE A 32 7.74 0.37 -2.93
CA PHE A 32 7.01 0.13 -1.68
C PHE A 32 7.90 0.22 -0.42
N SER A 33 9.18 0.55 -0.57
CA SER A 33 10.14 0.64 0.56
C SER A 33 9.69 1.61 1.66
N ASP A 34 9.16 2.78 1.28
CA ASP A 34 8.59 3.76 2.22
C ASP A 34 7.48 3.15 3.08
N TYR A 35 6.62 2.32 2.48
CA TYR A 35 5.55 1.61 3.19
C TYR A 35 6.10 0.47 4.07
N ASP A 36 7.02 -0.34 3.53
CA ASP A 36 7.59 -1.48 4.26
C ASP A 36 8.34 -1.04 5.53
N ASN A 37 9.02 0.11 5.46
CA ASN A 37 9.72 0.71 6.60
C ASN A 37 8.79 1.16 7.73
N LEU A 38 7.49 1.41 7.47
CA LEU A 38 6.54 1.76 8.52
C LEU A 38 6.26 0.58 9.45
N ASN A 39 6.45 -0.66 8.98
CA ASN A 39 6.16 -1.89 9.72
C ASN A 39 4.76 -1.85 10.39
N VAL A 40 3.77 -1.44 9.59
CA VAL A 40 2.36 -1.38 9.97
C VAL A 40 1.59 -2.34 9.08
N GLN A 41 0.96 -3.33 9.70
CA GLN A 41 0.08 -4.27 9.00
C GLN A 41 -1.39 -4.00 9.32
N PRO A 42 -2.32 -4.32 8.41
CA PRO A 42 -3.75 -4.15 8.64
C PRO A 42 -4.26 -4.91 9.87
N GLN A 43 -3.70 -6.09 10.17
CA GLN A 43 -4.09 -6.92 11.32
C GLN A 43 -3.64 -6.33 12.67
N GLN A 44 -2.77 -5.33 12.68
CA GLN A 44 -2.28 -4.68 13.90
C GLN A 44 -3.29 -3.64 14.40
N LEU A 45 -4.44 -4.11 14.88
CA LEU A 45 -5.55 -3.29 15.37
C LEU A 45 -5.15 -2.37 16.55
N PHE A 46 -4.10 -2.71 17.30
CA PHE A 46 -3.58 -1.90 18.40
C PHE A 46 -2.78 -0.66 17.95
N LYS A 47 -2.36 -0.59 16.68
CA LYS A 47 -1.62 0.57 16.16
C LYS A 47 -2.52 1.82 16.14
N PRO A 48 -1.94 3.02 16.36
CA PRO A 48 -2.69 4.26 16.36
C PRO A 48 -3.27 4.55 14.98
N LYS A 49 -4.42 5.23 14.95
CA LYS A 49 -5.10 5.61 13.70
C LYS A 49 -4.18 6.34 12.72
N LYS A 50 -3.32 7.23 13.23
CA LYS A 50 -2.34 7.97 12.43
C LYS A 50 -1.37 7.05 11.69
N ALA A 51 -0.95 5.93 12.29
CA ALA A 51 -0.08 4.97 11.64
C ALA A 51 -0.79 4.25 10.49
N GLN A 52 -2.06 3.89 10.67
CA GLN A 52 -2.89 3.31 9.60
C GLN A 52 -3.13 4.32 8.46
N GLN A 53 -3.27 5.62 8.77
CA GLN A 53 -3.43 6.67 7.75
C GLN A 53 -2.16 6.84 6.93
N GLN A 54 -1.00 6.81 7.59
CA GLN A 54 0.29 6.93 6.94
C GLN A 54 0.59 5.70 6.06
N ALA A 55 0.25 4.51 6.53
CA ALA A 55 0.35 3.27 5.76
C ALA A 55 -0.48 3.33 4.46
N VAL A 56 -1.75 3.76 4.56
CA VAL A 56 -2.63 3.97 3.40
C VAL A 56 -2.04 5.00 2.43
N PHE A 57 -1.51 6.10 2.95
CA PHE A 57 -0.93 7.15 2.12
C PHE A 57 0.29 6.66 1.32
N GLU A 58 1.25 5.99 1.97
CA GLU A 58 2.43 5.47 1.27
C GLU A 58 2.06 4.37 0.27
N LEU A 59 1.08 3.51 0.57
CA LEU A 59 0.56 2.53 -0.39
C LEU A 59 -0.04 3.20 -1.62
N CYS A 60 -0.91 4.20 -1.46
CA CYS A 60 -1.49 4.92 -2.59
C CYS A 60 -0.40 5.57 -3.47
N LYS A 61 0.57 6.24 -2.84
CA LYS A 61 1.68 6.89 -3.53
C LYS A 61 2.54 5.88 -4.32
N ALA A 62 2.87 4.74 -3.72
CA ALA A 62 3.63 3.67 -4.36
C ALA A 62 2.86 3.06 -5.54
N ILE A 63 1.57 2.78 -5.36
CA ILE A 63 0.69 2.26 -6.42
C ILE A 63 0.62 3.24 -7.59
N SER A 64 0.39 4.54 -7.33
CA SER A 64 0.35 5.55 -8.39
C SER A 64 1.64 5.61 -9.21
N LYS A 65 2.80 5.60 -8.53
CA LYS A 65 4.11 5.57 -9.22
C LYS A 65 4.31 4.32 -10.06
N THR A 66 3.89 3.16 -9.53
CA THR A 66 3.97 1.88 -10.24
C THR A 66 3.15 1.92 -11.52
N LEU A 67 1.91 2.42 -11.44
CA LEU A 67 1.01 2.55 -12.59
C LEU A 67 1.46 3.62 -13.59
N GLU A 68 2.17 4.65 -13.15
CA GLU A 68 2.75 5.66 -14.05
C GLU A 68 3.87 5.05 -14.90
N ILE A 69 4.73 4.21 -14.31
CA ILE A 69 5.93 3.70 -14.98
C ILE A 69 5.65 2.45 -15.83
N ASP A 70 4.81 1.52 -15.33
CA ASP A 70 4.55 0.22 -15.98
C ASP A 70 3.09 0.04 -16.42
N GLY A 71 2.24 1.07 -16.26
CA GLY A 71 0.85 1.01 -16.68
C GLY A 71 0.66 1.19 -18.19
N PRO A 72 -0.48 0.77 -18.75
CA PRO A 72 -0.82 0.92 -20.16
C PRO A 72 -1.08 2.38 -20.59
N PHE A 73 -0.79 3.35 -19.72
CA PHE A 73 -1.02 4.78 -19.93
C PHE A 73 0.21 5.54 -20.44
N HIS A 74 1.24 4.81 -20.87
CA HIS A 74 2.42 5.36 -21.54
C HIS A 74 2.31 5.30 -23.07
#